data_AF-A0A7V9AL11-F1
#
_entry.id   AF-A0A7V9AL11-F1
#
_cell.length_a   1.000
_cell.length_b   1.000
_cell.length_c   1.000
_cell.angle_alpha   90.00
_cell.angle_beta   90.00
_cell.angle_gamma   90.00
#
_symmetry.space_group_name_H-M   'P 1'
#
loop_
_entity.id
_entity.type
_entity.pdbx_description
1 polymer ?
#
loop_
_entity_poly.entity_id
_entity_poly.type
_entity_poly.pdbx_seq_one_letter_code
_entity_poly.pdbx_strand_id
1 'polypeptide(L)' 'MVIFGVTGDLTGRKLMPALYDLAVGHPLPEGFSIVGISHRDWDDETFRK' A
#
# COMPACT_ATOMS: atom_id res chain seq x y z
N MET A 1 -6.54 5.98 -2.14
CA MET A 1 -5.40 6.66 -1.49
C MET A 1 -4.18 6.57 -2.39
N VAL A 2 -3.36 7.62 -2.48
CA VAL A 2 -2.13 7.61 -3.29
C VAL A 2 -0.90 7.59 -2.38
N ILE A 3 0.02 6.66 -2.59
CA ILE A 3 1.27 6.54 -1.82
C ILE A 3 2.46 6.87 -2.73
N PHE A 4 3.15 7.97 -2.44
CA PHE A 4 4.42 8.32 -3.08
C PHE A 4 5.58 7.61 -2.38
N GLY A 5 6.49 7.02 -3.14
CA GLY A 5 7.56 6.19 -2.58
C GLY A 5 7.02 4.84 -2.09
N VAL A 6 6.06 4.25 -2.82
CA VAL A 6 5.39 2.99 -2.41
C VAL A 6 6.36 1.82 -2.22
N THR A 7 7.52 1.87 -2.87
CA THR A 7 8.57 0.85 -2.78
C THR A 7 9.51 1.05 -1.57
N GLY A 8 9.38 2.16 -0.84
CA GLY A 8 10.27 2.53 0.28
C GLY A 8 10.10 1.66 1.53
N ASP A 9 11.13 1.65 2.38
CA ASP A 9 11.20 0.85 3.61
C ASP A 9 10.02 1.13 4.57
N LEU A 10 9.66 2.40 4.72
CA LEU A 10 8.53 2.80 5.57
C LEU A 10 7.20 2.21 5.08
N THR A 11 7.01 2.16 3.77
CA THR A 11 5.77 1.63 3.18
C THR A 11 5.61 0.16 3.54
N GLY A 12 6.65 -0.65 3.36
CA GLY A 12 6.62 -2.08 3.69
C GLY A 12 6.57 -2.36 5.19
N ARG A 13 7.36 -1.65 6.01
CA ARG A 13 7.52 -1.98 7.44
C ARG A 13 6.49 -1.37 8.37
N LYS A 14 5.80 -0.30 7.93
CA LYS A 14 4.87 0.45 8.79
C LYS A 14 3.55 0.75 8.11
N LEU A 15 3.57 1.35 6.92
CA LEU A 15 2.34 1.84 6.29
C LEU A 15 1.41 0.70 5.87
N MET A 16 1.93 -0.31 5.16
CA MET A 16 1.12 -1.46 4.74
C MET A 16 0.59 -2.28 5.91
N PRO A 17 1.39 -2.62 6.94
CA PRO A 17 0.88 -3.23 8.15
C PRO A 17 -0.23 -2.39 8.83
N ALA A 18 -0.06 -1.08 8.95
CA ALA A 18 -1.07 -0.22 9.56
C ALA A 18 -2.38 -0.16 8.76
N LEU A 19 -2.30 -0.17 7.42
CA LEU A 19 -3.48 -0.23 6.55
C LEU A 19 -4.19 -1.59 6.63
N TYR A 20 -3.43 -2.67 6.79
CA TYR A 20 -3.97 -4.00 7.04
C TYR A 20 -4.69 -4.06 8.38
N ASP A 21 -4.05 -3.60 9.46
CA ASP A 21 -4.65 -3.54 10.80
C ASP A 21 -5.93 -2.69 10.78
N LEU A 22 -5.89 -1.56 10.07
CA LEU A 22 -7.08 -0.73 9.87
C LEU A 22 -8.17 -1.51 9.15
N ALA A 23 -7.87 -2.18 8.02
CA ALA A 23 -8.86 -2.94 7.25
C ALA A 23 -9.48 -4.11 8.02
N VAL A 24 -8.72 -4.74 8.92
CA VAL A 24 -9.20 -5.84 9.78
C VAL A 24 -10.04 -5.31 10.94
N GLY A 25 -9.60 -4.23 11.61
CA GLY A 25 -10.29 -3.67 12.78
C GLY A 25 -11.49 -2.78 12.42
N HIS A 26 -11.43 -2.11 11.28
CA HIS A 26 -12.46 -1.25 10.73
C HIS A 26 -12.58 -1.49 9.23
N PRO A 27 -13.72 -2.02 8.76
CA PRO A 27 -13.92 -2.23 7.33
C PRO A 27 -13.66 -0.92 6.57
N LEU A 28 -12.67 -0.95 5.67
CA LEU A 28 -12.44 0.17 4.76
C LEU A 28 -13.70 0.35 3.90
N PRO A 29 -13.99 1.58 3.44
CA PRO A 29 -15.12 1.82 2.55
C PRO A 29 -15.10 0.88 1.35
N GLU A 30 -16.28 0.47 0.89
CA GLU A 30 -16.41 -0.33 -0.32
C GLU A 30 -15.71 0.36 -1.50
N GLY A 31 -14.92 -0.40 -2.27
CA GLY A 31 -14.13 0.13 -3.39
C GLY A 31 -12.86 0.88 -2.98
N PHE A 32 -12.45 0.86 -1.70
CA PHE A 32 -11.19 1.45 -1.29
C PHE A 32 -10.01 0.87 -2.08
N SER A 33 -9.26 1.75 -2.72
CA SER A 33 -8.13 1.39 -3.58
C SER A 33 -6.87 2.16 -3.19
N ILE A 34 -5.72 1.51 -3.32
CA ILE A 34 -4.39 2.11 -3.12
C ILE A 34 -3.72 2.23 -4.49
N VAL A 35 -3.22 3.42 -4.80
CA VAL A 35 -2.40 3.68 -5.99
C VAL A 35 -0.99 4.04 -5.53
N GLY A 36 -0.01 3.25 -5.94
CA GLY A 36 1.39 3.47 -5.60
C GLY A 36 2.13 4.22 -6.71
N ILE A 37 2.99 5.16 -6.35
CA ILE A 37 3.90 5.86 -7.27
C ILE A 37 5.32 5.74 -6.73
N SER A 38 6.26 5.33 -7.58
CA SER A 38 7.68 5.35 -7.23
C SER A 38 8.57 5.46 -8.48
N HIS A 39 9.84 5.81 -8.28
CA HIS A 39 10.83 5.84 -9.37
C HIS A 39 11.34 4.45 -9.77
N ARG A 40 11.01 3.40 -9.01
CA ARG A 40 11.38 2.02 -9.36
C ARG A 40 10.39 1.48 -10.38
N ASP A 41 10.93 0.80 -11.39
CA ASP A 41 10.16 0.14 -12.45
C ASP A 41 9.62 -1.21 -11.94
N TRP A 42 8.65 -1.14 -11.02
CA TRP A 42 7.95 -2.29 -10.48
C TRP A 42 6.55 -2.33 -11.07
N ASP A 43 6.18 -3.49 -11.59
CA ASP A 43 4.80 -3.76 -11.95
C ASP A 43 3.96 -4.14 -10.73
N ASP A 44 2.66 -4.20 -10.95
CA ASP A 44 1.65 -4.57 -9.97
C ASP A 44 1.91 -5.96 -9.34
N GLU A 45 2.46 -6.90 -10.12
CA GLU A 45 2.77 -8.25 -9.63
C GLU A 45 3.97 -8.23 -8.68
N THR A 46 5.05 -7.55 -9.07
CA THR A 46 6.26 -7.36 -8.27
C THR A 46 5.95 -6.65 -6.97
N PHE A 47 5.03 -5.67 -7.01
CA PHE A 47 4.62 -4.94 -5.81
C PHE A 47 3.78 -5.77 -4.82
N ARG A 48 3.00 -6.74 -5.30
CA ARG A 48 2.12 -7.59 -4.46
C ARG A 48 2.81 -8.82 -3.86
N LYS A 49 4.03 -9.13 -4.31
CA LYS A 49 4.87 -10.21 -3.73
C LYS A 49 5.50 -9.76 -2.42
#